data_AF-A0A2D6FLF1-F1
#
_entry.id   AF-A0A2D6FLF1-F1
#
_cell.length_a   1.000
_cell.length_b   1.000
_cell.length_c   1.000
_cell.angle_alpha   90.00
_cell.angle_beta   90.00
_cell.angle_gamma   90.00
#
_symmetry.space_group_name_H-M   'P 1'
#
loop_
_entity.id
_entity.type
_entity.pdbx_description
1 polymer ?
#
loop_
_entity_poly.entity_id
_entity_poly.type
_entity_poly.pdbx_seq_one_letter_code
_entity_poly.pdbx_strand_id
1 'polypeptide(L)'
;MHYVTEEEFLNENSNLKTIPAEEHNSVLKDYIVNYVGEQAEPEDNTVTVAMVIETMANEFPEFVWALAEENWIRGYRQALEDVDKGKELCDIDSETNT
;
A
#
# COMPACT_ATOMS: atom_id res chain seq x y z
N MET A 1 -6.02 -23.02 2.55
CA MET A 1 -5.94 -21.57 2.39
C MET A 1 -5.35 -21.03 3.68
N HIS A 2 -4.11 -20.54 3.64
CA HIS A 2 -3.47 -19.91 4.79
C HIS A 2 -4.05 -18.50 4.90
N TYR A 3 -4.63 -18.17 6.05
CA TYR A 3 -5.12 -16.84 6.35
C TYR A 3 -3.97 -16.07 6.98
N VAL A 4 -3.59 -14.96 6.36
CA VAL A 4 -2.64 -14.01 6.94
C VAL A 4 -3.40 -13.21 8.00
N THR A 5 -2.93 -13.27 9.24
CA THR A 5 -3.45 -12.46 10.33
C THR A 5 -3.00 -11.01 10.18
N GLU A 6 -3.72 -10.10 10.84
CA GLU A 6 -3.33 -8.67 10.84
C GLU A 6 -1.92 -8.48 11.42
N GLU A 7 -1.58 -9.24 12.46
CA GLU A 7 -0.25 -9.23 13.06
C GLU A 7 0.84 -9.71 12.09
N GLU A 8 0.59 -10.79 11.34
CA GLU A 8 1.51 -11.26 10.30
C GLU A 8 1.65 -10.21 9.19
N PHE A 9 0.55 -9.60 8.73
CA PHE A 9 0.59 -8.55 7.71
C PHE A 9 1.42 -7.34 8.13
N LEU A 10 1.20 -6.84 9.36
CA LEU A 10 1.96 -5.72 9.92
C LEU A 10 3.44 -6.06 10.11
N ASN A 11 3.74 -7.33 10.42
CA ASN A 11 5.11 -7.77 10.62
C ASN A 11 5.88 -7.97 9.32
N GLU A 12 5.25 -8.53 8.30
CA GLU A 12 5.84 -8.84 7.00
C GLU A 12 5.96 -7.61 6.10
N ASN A 13 5.06 -6.63 6.22
CA ASN A 13 5.08 -5.46 5.37
C ASN A 13 6.10 -4.42 5.85
N SER A 14 7.34 -4.57 5.38
CA SER A 14 8.45 -3.67 5.69
C SER A 14 8.16 -2.20 5.36
N ASN A 15 7.32 -1.92 4.35
CA ASN A 15 6.98 -0.55 3.94
C ASN A 15 6.21 0.21 5.03
N LEU A 16 5.42 -0.48 5.86
CA LEU A 16 4.68 0.18 6.95
C LEU A 16 5.60 0.68 8.06
N LYS A 17 6.73 0.00 8.26
CA LYS A 17 7.78 0.36 9.22
C LYS A 17 8.76 1.40 8.67
N THR A 18 8.62 1.79 7.40
CA THR A 18 9.53 2.79 6.82
C THR A 18 9.26 4.17 7.40
N ILE A 19 10.36 4.90 7.58
CA ILE A 19 10.32 6.33 7.85
C ILE A 19 10.07 7.03 6.51
N PRO A 20 9.14 8.00 6.42
CA PRO A 20 8.92 8.77 5.20
C PRO A 20 10.25 9.40 4.72
N ALA A 21 10.86 8.87 3.67
CA ALA A 21 12.26 9.10 3.26
C ALA A 21 12.76 10.55 3.37
N GLU A 22 13.93 10.83 3.95
CA GLU A 22 14.50 12.19 4.00
C GLU A 22 14.77 12.79 2.60
N GLU A 23 14.87 11.94 1.58
CA GLU A 23 15.01 12.36 0.19
C GLU A 23 13.65 12.82 -0.34
N HIS A 24 13.57 14.09 -0.72
CA HIS A 24 12.37 14.85 -1.13
C HIS A 24 11.53 15.43 0.03
N ASN A 25 12.16 16.32 0.80
CA ASN A 25 11.47 17.22 1.72
C ASN A 25 10.60 18.21 0.94
N SER A 26 9.29 18.05 1.08
CA SER A 26 8.30 19.02 0.62
C SER A 26 7.62 19.63 1.83
N VAL A 27 7.17 20.88 1.70
CA VAL A 27 6.47 21.59 2.77
C VAL A 27 5.29 20.77 3.31
N LEU A 28 4.51 20.14 2.42
CA LEU A 28 3.39 19.29 2.82
C LEU A 28 3.84 18.07 3.63
N LYS A 29 4.96 17.45 3.26
CA LYS A 29 5.49 16.30 3.98
C LYS A 29 5.89 16.67 5.41
N ASP A 30 6.57 17.79 5.58
CA ASP A 30 6.97 18.26 6.92
C ASP A 30 5.73 18.55 7.78
N TYR A 31 4.70 19.17 7.20
CA TYR A 31 3.44 19.39 7.90
C TYR A 31 2.79 18.09 8.35
N ILE A 32 2.69 17.09 7.48
CA ILE A 32 2.10 15.79 7.82
C ILE A 32 2.92 15.08 8.89
N VAL A 33 4.25 15.01 8.73
CA VAL A 33 5.13 14.32 9.68
C VAL A 33 5.08 14.96 11.06
N ASN A 34 5.16 16.30 11.14
CA ASN A 34 5.10 17.01 12.42
C ASN A 34 3.73 16.82 13.08
N TYR A 35 2.65 16.98 12.32
CA TYR A 35 1.29 16.80 12.83
C TYR A 35 1.06 15.38 13.36
N VAL A 36 1.46 14.36 12.61
CA VAL A 36 1.36 12.95 13.02
C VAL A 36 2.23 12.67 14.24
N GLY A 37 3.44 13.24 14.30
CA GLY A 37 4.32 13.12 15.47
C GLY A 37 3.71 13.72 16.74
N GLU A 38 3.01 14.85 16.63
CA GLU A 38 2.27 15.46 17.74
C GLU A 38 1.05 14.65 18.16
N GLN A 39 0.33 14.01 17.23
CA GLN A 39 -0.86 13.21 17.54
C GLN A 39 -0.50 11.83 18.15
N ALA A 40 0.53 11.18 17.62
CA ALA A 40 0.85 9.79 17.95
C ALA A 40 1.89 9.64 19.07
N GLU A 41 2.61 10.71 19.42
CA GLU A 41 3.64 10.76 20.48
C GLU A 41 4.55 9.51 20.52
N PRO A 42 5.26 9.17 19.43
CA PRO A 42 6.05 7.94 19.36
C PRO A 42 7.20 7.92 20.37
N GLU A 43 7.47 6.75 20.97
CA GLU A 43 8.50 6.57 22.00
C GLU A 43 9.92 6.94 21.53
N ASP A 44 10.22 6.70 20.25
CA ASP A 44 11.53 6.95 19.63
C ASP A 44 11.57 8.26 18.81
N ASN A 45 10.56 9.12 18.94
CA ASN A 45 10.36 10.34 18.15
C ASN A 45 10.39 10.11 16.62
N THR A 46 10.14 8.88 16.16
CA THR A 46 10.20 8.53 14.75
C THR A 46 8.80 8.27 14.20
N VAL A 47 8.40 9.04 13.20
CA VAL A 47 7.12 8.85 12.51
C VAL A 47 7.28 7.78 11.43
N THR A 48 6.46 6.75 11.49
CA THR A 48 6.40 5.67 10.48
C THR A 48 5.26 5.88 9.50
N VAL A 49 5.33 5.23 8.33
CA VAL A 49 4.23 5.23 7.36
C VAL A 49 2.94 4.68 7.97
N ALA A 50 3.03 3.67 8.84
CA ALA A 50 1.87 3.14 9.56
C ALA A 50 1.12 4.22 10.34
N MET A 51 1.85 5.04 11.11
CA MET A 51 1.27 6.13 11.91
C MET A 51 0.62 7.21 11.05
N VAL A 52 1.21 7.50 9.88
CA VAL A 52 0.62 8.43 8.91
C VAL A 52 -0.70 7.88 8.37
N ILE A 53 -0.72 6.61 7.96
CA ILE A 53 -1.92 5.95 7.45
C ILE A 53 -3.02 5.94 8.51
N GLU A 54 -2.69 5.59 9.75
CA GLU A 54 -3.64 5.57 10.87
C GLU A 54 -4.24 6.96 11.13
N THR A 55 -3.40 7.99 11.18
CA THR A 55 -3.87 9.39 11.36
C THR A 55 -4.78 9.81 10.20
N MET A 56 -4.41 9.50 8.96
CA MET A 56 -5.23 9.82 7.78
C MET A 56 -6.54 9.02 7.76
N ALA A 57 -6.55 7.78 8.24
CA ALA A 57 -7.76 6.98 8.35
C ALA A 57 -8.73 7.54 9.41
N ASN A 58 -8.19 8.09 10.50
CA ASN A 58 -8.99 8.71 11.55
C ASN A 58 -9.55 10.09 11.14
N GLU A 59 -8.77 10.90 10.43
CA GLU A 59 -9.17 12.29 10.09
C GLU A 59 -9.79 12.46 8.71
N PHE A 60 -9.40 11.63 7.75
CA PHE A 60 -9.86 11.67 6.36
C PHE A 60 -10.30 10.27 5.88
N PRO A 61 -11.28 9.63 6.57
CA PRO A 61 -11.68 8.27 6.25
C PRO A 61 -12.16 8.11 4.80
N GLU A 62 -12.87 9.08 4.25
CA GLU A 62 -13.37 9.04 2.87
C GLU A 62 -12.23 9.01 1.84
N PHE A 63 -11.13 9.70 2.12
CA PHE A 63 -9.94 9.69 1.27
C PHE A 63 -9.28 8.32 1.29
N VAL A 64 -9.07 7.75 2.48
CA VAL A 64 -8.44 6.43 2.64
C VAL A 64 -9.32 5.33 2.05
N TRP A 65 -10.64 5.39 2.25
CA TRP A 65 -11.58 4.45 1.65
C TRP A 65 -11.56 4.52 0.13
N ALA A 66 -11.67 5.71 -0.46
CA ALA A 66 -11.62 5.86 -1.91
C ALA A 66 -10.31 5.30 -2.48
N LEU A 67 -9.16 5.58 -1.84
CA LEU A 67 -7.87 5.04 -2.27
C LEU A 67 -7.81 3.50 -2.18
N ALA A 68 -8.31 2.93 -1.08
CA ALA A 68 -8.33 1.48 -0.87
C ALA A 68 -9.24 0.75 -1.87
N GLU A 69 -10.45 1.28 -2.12
CA GLU A 69 -11.40 0.74 -3.08
C GLU A 69 -10.83 0.76 -4.51
N GLU A 70 -10.23 1.89 -4.89
CA GLU A 70 -9.58 2.08 -6.18
C GLU A 70 -8.48 1.04 -6.40
N ASN A 71 -7.58 0.90 -5.42
CA ASN A 71 -6.48 -0.07 -5.43
C ASN A 71 -7.01 -1.51 -5.53
N TRP A 72 -8.07 -1.84 -4.78
CA TRP A 72 -8.68 -3.17 -4.81
C TRP A 72 -9.27 -3.48 -6.19
N ILE A 73 -10.12 -2.60 -6.72
CA ILE A 73 -10.76 -2.79 -8.05
C ILE A 73 -9.70 -2.93 -9.15
N ARG A 74 -8.66 -2.09 -9.13
CA ARG A 74 -7.56 -2.17 -10.10
C ARG A 74 -6.80 -3.47 -10.00
N GLY A 75 -6.47 -3.93 -8.79
CA GLY A 75 -5.77 -5.19 -8.58
C GLY A 75 -6.55 -6.38 -9.16
N TYR A 76 -7.86 -6.44 -8.94
CA TYR A 76 -8.70 -7.48 -9.52
C TYR A 76 -8.76 -7.42 -11.04
N ARG A 77 -8.93 -6.22 -11.60
CA ARG A 77 -8.95 -6.04 -13.05
C ARG A 77 -7.62 -6.47 -13.69
N GLN A 78 -6.50 -6.05 -13.12
CA GLN A 78 -5.16 -6.45 -13.53
C GLN A 78 -5.03 -7.98 -13.55
N ALA A 79 -5.44 -8.66 -12.47
CA ALA A 79 -5.35 -10.11 -12.38
C ALA A 79 -6.17 -10.83 -13.47
N LEU A 80 -7.36 -10.33 -13.79
CA LEU A 80 -8.19 -10.90 -14.88
C LEU A 80 -7.54 -10.68 -16.25
N GLU A 81 -7.04 -9.46 -16.51
CA GLU A 81 -6.32 -9.16 -17.76
C GLU A 81 -5.06 -10.01 -17.92
N ASP A 82 -4.34 -10.28 -16.83
CA ASP A 82 -3.13 -11.11 -16.84
C ASP A 82 -3.48 -12.58 -17.12
N VAL A 83 -4.61 -13.08 -16.64
CA VAL A 83 -5.12 -14.44 -16.99
C VAL A 83 -5.45 -14.53 -18.47
N ASP A 84 -6.13 -13.54 -19.04
CA ASP A 84 -6.51 -13.55 -20.45
C ASP A 84 -5.28 -13.46 -21.36
N LYS A 85 -4.32 -12.58 -21.05
CA LYS A 85 -3.02 -12.51 -21.74
C LYS A 85 -2.24 -13.81 -21.61
N GLY A 86 -2.24 -14.43 -20.42
CA GLY A 86 -1.57 -15.70 -20.19
C GLY A 86 -2.11 -16.82 -21.08
N LYS A 87 -3.43 -16.89 -21.30
CA LYS A 87 -4.04 -17.86 -22.22
C LYS A 87 -3.63 -17.60 -23.67
N GLU A 88 -3.72 -16.35 -24.12
CA GLU A 88 -3.32 -15.99 -25.49
C GLU A 88 -1.88 -16.39 -25.79
N LEU A 89 -0.96 -16.16 -24.84
CA LEU A 89 0.43 -16.59 -24.97
C LEU A 89 0.57 -18.11 -25.06
N CYS A 90 -0.16 -18.87 -24.24
CA CYS A 90 -0.14 -20.34 -24.31
C CYS A 90 -0.68 -20.87 -25.65
N ASP A 91 -1.73 -20.25 -26.19
CA ASP A 91 -2.31 -20.64 -27.48
C ASP A 91 -1.31 -20.37 -28.62
N ILE A 92 -0.65 -19.20 -28.64
CA ILE A 92 0.41 -18.86 -29.61
C ILE A 92 1.59 -19.83 -29.53
N ASP A 93 2.05 -20.16 -28.31
CA ASP A 93 3.14 -21.12 -28.11
C ASP A 93 2.78 -22.51 -28.65
N SER A 94 1.50 -22.91 -28.56
CA SER A 94 1.03 -24.20 -29.11
C SER A 94 1.00 -24.22 -30.64
N GLU A 95 0.69 -23.09 -31.29
CA GLU A 95 0.63 -22.95 -32.75
C GLU A 95 2.02 -22.81 -33.39
N THR A 96 3.00 -22.22 -32.68
CA THR A 96 4.34 -21.94 -33.21
C THR A 96 5.34 -23.09 -33.02
N ASN A 97 5.06 -24.05 -32.13
CA ASN A 97 5.87 -25.26 -31.92
C ASN A 97 5.37 -26.49 -32.72
N THR A 98 4.46 -26.30 -33.67
CA THR A 98 3.96 -27.33 -34.60
C THR A 98 4.45 -27.06 -36.02
#